data_AF-A0A559MEK6-F1
#
_entry.id   AF-A0A559MEK6-F1
#
_cell.length_a   1.000
_cell.length_b   1.000
_cell.length_c   1.000
_cell.angle_alpha   90.00
_cell.angle_beta   90.00
_cell.angle_gamma   90.00
#
_symmetry.space_group_name_H-M   'P 1'
#
loop_
_entity.id
_entity.type
_entity.pdbx_description
1 polymer ?
#
loop_
_entity_poly.entity_id
_entity_poly.type
_entity_poly.pdbx_seq_one_letter_code
_entity_poly.pdbx_strand_id
1 'polypeptide(L)'
;MESYFTICEGIALYIMSALELAMGLPKGCFHDRMLAVHGSELRLNRYPEIDIKDLNSGTVSRIWPHTDIGIITLLFQDTVGGLEIEDPDNLGHFEPVIRQGPSEMVVNISATLQRWSNDTLHAGVHQVTIPQEWKGKSEGVVSERYSVAYLAKADRKVSVGTLPEFVPADGTIKYKPISALEFQQERLSTAY
;
A
#
# COMPACT_ATOMS: atom_id res chain seq x y z
N MET A 1 8.95 0.85 19.32
CA MET A 1 8.23 0.14 18.24
C MET A 1 6.74 0.05 18.53
N GLU A 2 6.33 -0.44 19.70
CA GLU A 2 4.90 -0.50 20.08
C GLU A 2 4.21 0.87 20.08
N SER A 3 4.85 1.90 20.68
CA SER A 3 4.31 3.27 20.65
C SER A 3 4.13 3.80 19.22
N TYR A 4 5.08 3.53 18.34
CA TYR A 4 5.02 3.90 16.92
C TYR A 4 3.85 3.19 16.21
N PHE A 5 3.66 1.90 16.49
CA PHE A 5 2.54 1.13 15.98
C PHE A 5 1.20 1.76 16.38
N THR A 6 1.00 2.05 17.66
CA THR A 6 -0.24 2.67 18.17
C THR A 6 -0.48 4.06 17.57
N ILE A 7 0.56 4.86 17.36
CA ILE A 7 0.45 6.16 16.67
C ILE A 7 -0.02 5.96 15.23
N CYS A 8 0.60 5.05 14.48
CA CYS A 8 0.19 4.74 13.11
C CYS A 8 -1.24 4.19 13.04
N GLU A 9 -1.65 3.37 14.00
CA GLU A 9 -3.02 2.88 14.10
C GLU A 9 -4.02 4.04 14.27
N GLY A 10 -3.74 4.95 15.20
CA GLY A 10 -4.58 6.15 15.40
C GLY A 10 -4.66 7.03 14.16
N ILE A 11 -3.54 7.22 13.45
CA ILE A 11 -3.50 7.98 12.19
C ILE A 11 -4.33 7.28 11.10
N ALA A 12 -4.19 5.97 10.95
CA ALA A 12 -4.92 5.21 9.94
C ALA A 12 -6.44 5.25 10.21
N LEU A 13 -6.87 5.11 11.46
CA LEU A 13 -8.27 5.27 11.87
C LEU A 13 -8.79 6.67 11.55
N TYR A 14 -8.01 7.71 11.86
CA TYR A 14 -8.37 9.09 11.54
C TYR A 14 -8.55 9.31 10.03
N ILE A 15 -7.63 8.80 9.21
CA ILE A 15 -7.72 8.90 7.74
C ILE A 15 -8.98 8.17 7.24
N MET A 16 -9.33 7.00 7.80
CA MET A 16 -10.57 6.30 7.42
C MET A 16 -11.83 7.09 7.76
N SER A 17 -11.91 7.69 8.95
CA SER A 17 -13.04 8.57 9.28
C SER A 17 -13.11 9.81 8.39
N ALA A 18 -11.96 10.39 8.02
CA ALA A 18 -11.92 11.52 7.10
C ALA A 18 -12.37 11.13 5.68
N LEU A 19 -11.96 9.96 5.20
CA LEU A 19 -12.37 9.42 3.91
C LEU A 19 -13.87 9.13 3.86
N GLU A 20 -14.42 8.50 4.91
CA GLU A 20 -15.86 8.29 5.04
C GLU A 20 -16.64 9.61 4.91
N LEU A 21 -16.20 10.64 5.64
CA LEU A 21 -16.81 11.97 5.59
C LEU A 21 -16.72 12.59 4.20
N ALA A 22 -15.55 12.56 3.58
CA ALA A 22 -15.31 13.15 2.26
C ALA A 22 -16.15 12.47 1.16
N MET A 23 -16.43 11.17 1.31
CA MET A 23 -17.22 10.38 0.37
C MET A 23 -18.72 10.35 0.71
N GLY A 24 -19.15 11.00 1.79
CA GLY A 24 -20.55 11.00 2.24
C GLY A 24 -21.05 9.63 2.73
N LEU A 25 -20.13 8.78 3.20
CA LEU A 25 -20.45 7.45 3.72
C LEU A 25 -20.96 7.51 5.17
N PRO A 26 -21.74 6.51 5.62
CA PRO A 26 -22.06 6.36 7.03
C PRO A 26 -20.80 6.27 7.89
N LYS A 27 -20.81 6.92 9.05
CA LYS A 27 -19.73 6.82 10.04
C LYS A 27 -19.48 5.35 10.40
N GLY A 28 -18.22 4.91 10.37
CA GLY A 28 -17.84 3.55 10.70
C GLY A 28 -17.89 2.57 9.52
N CYS A 29 -18.21 3.05 8.30
CA CYS A 29 -18.22 2.23 7.09
C CYS A 29 -16.87 1.55 6.83
N PHE A 30 -15.75 2.26 7.02
CA PHE A 30 -14.38 1.75 6.95
C PHE A 30 -13.74 1.63 8.33
N HIS A 31 -13.86 2.66 9.17
CA HIS A 31 -13.19 2.79 10.46
C HIS A 31 -13.49 1.60 11.38
N ASP A 32 -14.75 1.24 11.58
CA ASP A 32 -15.11 0.21 12.56
C ASP A 32 -14.64 -1.19 12.14
N ARG A 33 -14.39 -1.40 10.85
CA ARG A 33 -13.87 -2.65 10.28
C ARG A 33 -12.38 -2.86 10.59
N MET A 34 -11.69 -1.84 11.10
CA MET A 34 -10.31 -1.91 11.58
C MET A 34 -10.19 -2.20 13.08
N LEU A 35 -11.26 -2.01 13.85
CA LEU A 35 -11.19 -1.99 15.33
C LEU A 35 -11.19 -3.37 15.98
N ALA A 36 -11.65 -4.41 15.28
CA ALA A 36 -11.68 -5.76 15.81
C ALA A 36 -10.32 -6.45 15.55
N VAL A 37 -9.70 -6.96 16.61
CA VAL A 37 -8.47 -7.77 16.68
C VAL A 37 -7.36 -7.39 15.68
N HIS A 38 -6.34 -6.68 16.16
CA HIS A 38 -5.22 -6.11 15.40
C HIS A 38 -4.61 -7.08 14.36
N GLY A 39 -5.09 -7.01 13.12
CA GLY A 39 -4.51 -7.67 11.95
C GLY A 39 -3.41 -6.84 11.28
N SER A 40 -3.29 -5.57 11.63
CA SER A 40 -2.33 -4.63 11.05
C SER A 40 -0.88 -5.04 11.34
N GLU A 41 0.01 -4.72 10.42
CA GLU A 41 1.43 -5.07 10.48
C GLU A 41 2.30 -3.83 10.41
N LEU A 42 3.44 -3.84 11.11
CA LEU A 42 4.49 -2.84 10.95
C LEU A 42 5.73 -3.53 10.40
N ARG A 43 6.10 -3.17 9.17
CA ARG A 43 7.25 -3.73 8.45
C ARG A 43 8.42 -2.76 8.50
N LEU A 44 9.56 -3.26 8.97
CA LEU A 44 10.85 -2.57 8.92
C LEU A 44 11.66 -3.13 7.76
N ASN A 45 11.81 -2.33 6.70
CA ASN A 45 12.51 -2.76 5.50
C ASN A 45 13.90 -2.15 5.46
N ARG A 46 14.89 -3.00 5.24
CA ARG A 46 16.26 -2.61 4.88
C ARG A 46 16.59 -3.21 3.52
N TYR A 47 16.94 -2.34 2.58
CA TYR A 47 17.48 -2.71 1.28
C TYR A 47 18.99 -2.47 1.33
N PRO A 48 19.82 -3.53 1.30
CA PRO A 48 21.26 -3.36 1.32
C PRO A 48 21.77 -2.49 0.16
N GLU A 49 23.02 -2.06 0.31
CA GLU A 49 23.79 -1.48 -0.80
C GLU A 49 23.81 -2.45 -1.98
N ILE A 50 23.76 -1.91 -3.19
CA ILE A 50 23.74 -2.72 -4.41
C ILE A 50 24.47 -1.99 -5.54
N ASP A 51 25.20 -2.73 -6.36
CA ASP A 51 25.83 -2.16 -7.55
C ASP A 51 24.74 -1.72 -8.55
N ILE A 52 24.88 -0.51 -9.10
CA ILE A 52 23.92 0.02 -10.08
C ILE A 52 23.82 -0.88 -11.31
N LYS A 53 24.88 -1.60 -11.66
CA LYS A 53 24.90 -2.58 -12.76
C LYS A 53 23.91 -3.72 -12.53
N ASP A 54 23.77 -4.18 -11.28
CA ASP A 54 22.85 -5.27 -10.93
C ASP A 54 21.39 -4.84 -10.96
N LEU A 55 21.11 -3.57 -10.60
CA LEU A 55 19.77 -3.02 -10.78
C LEU A 55 19.44 -2.77 -12.25
N ASN A 56 20.41 -2.27 -13.03
CA ASN A 56 20.26 -2.03 -14.46
C ASN A 56 20.07 -3.32 -15.29
N SER A 57 20.54 -4.47 -14.79
CA SER A 57 20.37 -5.73 -15.51
C SER A 57 18.89 -6.16 -15.62
N GLY A 58 18.03 -5.60 -14.75
CA GLY A 58 16.62 -6.00 -14.65
C GLY A 58 16.42 -7.40 -14.07
N THR A 59 17.46 -8.06 -13.56
CA THR A 59 17.35 -9.36 -12.91
C THR A 59 17.17 -9.26 -11.40
N VAL A 60 17.53 -8.10 -10.83
CA VAL A 60 17.39 -7.81 -9.40
C VAL A 60 16.58 -6.52 -9.25
N SER A 61 15.62 -6.53 -8.32
CA SER A 61 14.88 -5.35 -7.91
C SER A 61 14.85 -5.28 -6.38
N ARG A 62 14.74 -4.07 -5.82
CA ARG A 62 14.57 -3.90 -4.37
C ARG A 62 13.18 -4.37 -3.94
N ILE A 63 12.15 -4.01 -4.71
CA ILE A 63 10.79 -4.56 -4.63
C ILE A 63 10.20 -4.56 -6.04
N TRP A 64 9.70 -5.72 -6.48
CA TRP A 64 8.96 -5.85 -7.73
C TRP A 64 7.58 -5.19 -7.67
N PRO A 65 7.00 -4.77 -8.82
CA PRO A 65 5.65 -4.22 -8.88
C PRO A 65 4.62 -5.10 -8.16
N HIS A 66 3.88 -4.49 -7.23
CA HIS A 66 2.83 -5.18 -6.48
C HIS A 66 1.82 -4.17 -5.90
N THR A 67 0.69 -4.69 -5.42
CA THR A 67 -0.24 -3.94 -4.56
C THR A 67 -0.19 -4.48 -3.14
N ASP A 68 -0.36 -3.60 -2.16
CA ASP A 68 -0.46 -4.02 -0.75
C ASP A 68 -1.74 -4.81 -0.46
N ILE A 69 -1.64 -5.73 0.51
CA ILE A 69 -2.78 -6.44 1.10
C ILE A 69 -3.16 -5.73 2.40
N GLY A 70 -4.32 -5.10 2.41
CA GLY A 70 -4.80 -4.30 3.52
C GLY A 70 -5.77 -3.23 3.04
N ILE A 71 -6.07 -2.26 3.88
CA ILE A 71 -6.98 -1.14 3.60
C ILE A 71 -6.20 0.04 3.05
N ILE A 72 -5.21 0.51 3.82
CA ILE A 72 -4.24 1.54 3.44
C ILE A 72 -2.88 1.18 4.02
N THR A 73 -1.83 1.74 3.43
CA THR A 73 -0.47 1.68 4.00
C THR A 73 0.00 3.09 4.32
N LEU A 74 0.63 3.25 5.49
CA LEU A 74 1.36 4.45 5.88
C LEU A 74 2.86 4.16 5.73
N LEU A 75 3.50 4.80 4.76
CA LEU A 75 4.89 4.56 4.41
C LEU A 75 5.77 5.76 4.76
N PHE A 76 6.84 5.46 5.48
CA PHE A 76 7.89 6.39 5.86
C PHE A 76 9.18 5.92 5.20
N GLN A 77 9.78 6.77 4.36
CA GLN A 77 10.99 6.45 3.61
C GLN A 77 12.12 7.44 3.92
N ASP A 78 13.35 6.95 3.82
CA ASP A 78 14.55 7.78 3.90
C ASP A 78 14.74 8.63 2.62
N THR A 79 15.94 9.20 2.46
CA THR A 79 16.27 10.07 1.33
C THR A 79 16.82 9.34 0.12
N VAL A 80 17.01 8.01 0.16
CA VAL A 80 17.64 7.26 -0.94
C VAL A 80 16.71 7.11 -2.14
N GLY A 81 15.39 7.18 -1.93
CA GLY A 81 14.41 7.14 -3.02
C GLY A 81 14.24 5.77 -3.66
N GLY A 82 13.84 5.75 -4.93
CA GLY A 82 13.56 4.54 -5.72
C GLY A 82 12.12 4.02 -5.62
N LEU A 83 11.27 4.58 -4.76
CA LEU A 83 9.84 4.29 -4.76
C LEU A 83 9.20 4.88 -6.02
N GLU A 84 8.45 4.05 -6.75
CA GLU A 84 7.63 4.47 -7.88
C GLU A 84 6.23 3.89 -7.78
N ILE A 85 5.25 4.60 -8.33
CA ILE A 85 3.84 4.20 -8.42
C ILE A 85 3.44 4.13 -9.89
N GLU A 86 2.68 3.11 -10.26
CA GLU A 86 2.16 2.95 -11.62
C GLU A 86 1.12 4.03 -11.92
N ASP A 87 1.19 4.62 -13.12
CA ASP A 87 0.18 5.52 -13.64
C ASP A 87 -1.09 4.73 -13.99
N PRO A 88 -2.24 5.00 -13.35
CA PRO A 88 -3.49 4.28 -13.64
C PRO A 88 -4.00 4.51 -15.07
N ASP A 89 -3.61 5.61 -15.71
CA ASP A 89 -4.00 5.93 -17.10
C ASP A 89 -3.02 5.35 -18.12
N ASN A 90 -1.88 4.83 -17.66
CA ASN A 90 -0.81 4.31 -18.52
C ASN A 90 -0.11 3.08 -17.90
N LEU A 91 -0.80 1.94 -17.92
CA LEU A 91 -0.32 0.69 -17.33
C LEU A 91 1.07 0.30 -17.83
N GLY A 92 1.94 -0.10 -16.90
CA GLY A 92 3.35 -0.39 -17.13
C GLY A 92 4.28 0.82 -17.03
N HIS A 93 3.74 2.05 -16.94
CA HIS A 93 4.52 3.26 -16.72
C HIS A 93 4.50 3.64 -15.24
N PHE A 94 5.68 3.91 -14.69
CA PHE A 94 5.89 4.19 -13.28
C PHE A 94 6.45 5.58 -13.07
N GLU A 95 5.84 6.32 -12.14
CA GLU A 95 6.22 7.66 -11.76
C GLU A 95 6.89 7.69 -10.38
N PRO A 96 7.97 8.45 -10.19
CA PRO A 96 8.71 8.45 -8.94
C PRO A 96 7.96 9.19 -7.82
N VAL A 97 7.90 8.58 -6.64
CA VAL A 97 7.35 9.20 -5.43
C VAL A 97 8.47 9.93 -4.69
N ILE A 98 8.66 11.20 -5.03
CA ILE A 98 9.75 12.03 -4.52
C ILE A 98 9.42 12.56 -3.12
N ARG A 99 10.26 12.20 -2.15
CA ARG A 99 10.23 12.74 -0.79
C ARG A 99 10.72 14.20 -0.77
N GLN A 100 9.88 15.14 -0.37
CA GLN A 100 10.22 16.55 -0.17
C GLN A 100 10.74 16.86 1.24
N GLY A 101 10.47 16.01 2.24
CA GLY A 101 10.85 16.35 3.63
C GLY A 101 10.83 15.20 4.64
N PRO A 102 11.44 15.41 5.84
CA PRO A 102 11.54 14.38 6.87
C PRO A 102 10.26 14.09 7.63
N SER A 103 9.25 14.95 7.50
CA SER A 103 7.94 14.77 8.14
C SER A 103 6.88 14.24 7.18
N GLU A 104 7.28 13.82 5.98
CA GLU A 104 6.35 13.27 5.00
C GLU A 104 6.02 11.82 5.28
N MET A 105 4.76 11.50 5.04
CA MET A 105 4.20 10.16 5.13
C MET A 105 3.44 9.90 3.84
N VAL A 106 3.88 8.90 3.09
CA VAL A 106 3.14 8.44 1.90
C VAL A 106 1.96 7.61 2.39
N VAL A 107 0.78 7.86 1.82
CA VAL A 107 -0.42 7.07 2.09
C VAL A 107 -0.87 6.46 0.77
N ASN A 108 -0.94 5.14 0.70
CA ASN A 108 -1.43 4.43 -0.47
C ASN A 108 -2.64 3.56 -0.13
N ILE A 109 -3.56 3.47 -1.08
CA ILE A 109 -4.73 2.59 -1.02
C ILE A 109 -4.27 1.16 -1.30
N SER A 110 -4.84 0.20 -0.57
CA SER A 110 -4.50 -1.21 -0.64
C SER A 110 -5.70 -2.05 -1.10
N ALA A 111 -5.46 -3.32 -1.42
CA ALA A 111 -6.41 -4.15 -2.17
C ALA A 111 -7.76 -4.37 -1.45
N THR A 112 -7.83 -4.37 -0.11
CA THR A 112 -9.10 -4.50 0.62
C THR A 112 -9.98 -3.28 0.41
N LEU A 113 -9.44 -2.07 0.46
CA LEU A 113 -10.22 -0.85 0.24
C LEU A 113 -10.69 -0.74 -1.21
N GLN A 114 -9.89 -1.20 -2.16
CA GLN A 114 -10.33 -1.35 -3.55
C GLN A 114 -11.52 -2.30 -3.69
N ARG A 115 -11.47 -3.45 -3.03
CA ARG A 115 -12.59 -4.40 -3.05
C ARG A 115 -13.86 -3.83 -2.41
N TRP A 116 -13.73 -3.24 -1.23
CA TRP A 116 -14.84 -2.59 -0.54
C TRP A 116 -15.49 -1.51 -1.39
N SER A 117 -14.68 -0.70 -2.07
CA SER A 117 -15.15 0.42 -2.89
C SER A 117 -15.58 0.04 -4.31
N ASN A 118 -15.60 -1.25 -4.67
CA ASN A 118 -15.96 -1.73 -6.01
C ASN A 118 -15.09 -1.13 -7.14
N ASP A 119 -13.81 -0.89 -6.86
CA ASP A 119 -12.85 -0.13 -7.69
C ASP A 119 -13.14 1.37 -7.83
N THR A 120 -13.91 1.98 -6.94
CA THR A 120 -13.99 3.47 -6.91
C THR A 120 -12.69 4.05 -6.34
N LEU A 121 -12.03 3.32 -5.45
CA LEU A 121 -10.72 3.64 -4.91
C LEU A 121 -9.73 2.56 -5.37
N HIS A 122 -8.72 2.92 -6.15
CA HIS A 122 -7.79 1.96 -6.72
C HIS A 122 -6.58 1.71 -5.81
N ALA A 123 -6.20 0.44 -5.64
CA ALA A 123 -4.97 0.07 -4.98
C ALA A 123 -3.79 0.36 -5.91
N GLY A 124 -2.85 1.18 -5.44
CA GLY A 124 -1.69 1.59 -6.24
C GLY A 124 -0.71 0.43 -6.42
N VAL A 125 -0.46 0.04 -7.68
CA VAL A 125 0.68 -0.81 -8.02
C VAL A 125 1.94 0.03 -7.84
N HIS A 126 2.89 -0.48 -7.07
CA HIS A 126 4.11 0.26 -6.77
C HIS A 126 5.31 -0.67 -6.66
N GLN A 127 6.49 -0.09 -6.82
CA GLN A 127 7.76 -0.80 -6.79
C GLN A 127 8.84 0.01 -6.08
N VAL A 128 9.95 -0.64 -5.73
CA VAL A 128 11.18 0.03 -5.31
C VAL A 128 12.27 -0.39 -6.27
N THR A 129 12.77 0.56 -7.06
CA THR A 129 13.74 0.35 -8.14
C THR A 129 14.94 1.29 -8.00
N ILE A 130 15.66 1.50 -9.11
CA ILE A 130 16.76 2.45 -9.26
C ILE A 130 16.29 3.85 -8.82
N PRO A 131 16.95 4.47 -7.84
CA PRO A 131 16.62 5.83 -7.46
C PRO A 131 16.81 6.84 -8.59
N GLN A 132 16.04 7.92 -8.56
CA GLN A 132 16.00 8.89 -9.65
C GLN A 132 17.37 9.49 -9.97
N GLU A 133 18.21 9.81 -8.97
CA GLU A 133 19.54 10.36 -9.23
C GLU A 133 20.53 9.33 -9.83
N TRP A 134 20.20 8.03 -9.76
CA TRP A 134 21.04 6.93 -10.27
C TRP A 134 20.63 6.45 -11.66
N LYS A 135 19.45 6.87 -12.16
CA LYS A 135 19.00 6.51 -13.51
C LYS A 135 20.01 6.99 -14.56
N GLY A 136 20.39 6.07 -15.47
CA GLY A 136 21.36 6.34 -16.54
C GLY A 136 22.84 6.20 -16.12
N LYS A 137 23.14 5.96 -14.84
CA LYS A 137 24.51 5.64 -14.41
C LYS A 137 24.82 4.16 -14.68
N SER A 138 26.04 3.88 -15.12
CA SER A 138 26.50 2.52 -15.45
C SER A 138 27.42 1.89 -14.41
N GLU A 139 27.98 2.68 -13.49
CA GLU A 139 28.92 2.24 -12.47
C GLU A 139 28.65 2.96 -11.13
N GLY A 140 28.98 2.28 -10.03
CA GLY A 140 28.86 2.80 -8.67
C GLY A 140 27.90 1.97 -7.80
N VAL A 141 27.89 2.28 -6.51
CA VAL A 141 27.10 1.55 -5.51
C VAL A 141 25.98 2.43 -5.01
N VAL A 142 24.74 1.99 -5.21
CA VAL A 142 23.55 2.62 -4.65
C VAL A 142 23.53 2.34 -3.15
N SER A 143 23.50 3.40 -2.34
CA SER A 143 23.48 3.31 -0.87
C SER A 143 22.30 2.50 -0.34
N GLU A 144 22.45 1.91 0.85
CA GLU A 144 21.36 1.17 1.51
C GLU A 144 20.15 2.08 1.77
N ARG A 145 18.95 1.52 1.62
CA ARG A 145 17.67 2.21 1.83
C ARG A 145 16.94 1.62 3.01
N TYR A 146 16.30 2.47 3.80
CA TYR A 146 15.41 2.09 4.89
C TYR A 146 14.01 2.64 4.66
N SER A 147 13.01 1.83 5.00
CA SER A 147 11.62 2.31 5.09
C SER A 147 10.85 1.59 6.16
N VAL A 148 9.83 2.25 6.69
CA VAL A 148 8.88 1.70 7.65
C VAL A 148 7.50 1.77 7.01
N ALA A 149 6.83 0.62 6.90
CA ALA A 149 5.48 0.54 6.35
C ALA A 149 4.52 0.03 7.44
N TYR A 150 3.51 0.80 7.78
CA TYR A 150 2.38 0.34 8.58
C TYR A 150 1.24 -0.05 7.64
N LEU A 151 0.95 -1.35 7.57
CA LEU A 151 -0.10 -1.91 6.72
C LEU A 151 -1.35 -2.04 7.57
N ALA A 152 -2.30 -1.12 7.40
CA ALA A 152 -3.58 -1.16 8.09
C ALA A 152 -4.43 -2.29 7.49
N LYS A 153 -4.94 -3.19 8.33
CA LYS A 153 -5.79 -4.31 7.87
C LYS A 153 -7.15 -4.30 8.55
N ALA A 154 -8.12 -4.91 7.86
CA ALA A 154 -9.39 -5.25 8.44
C ALA A 154 -9.23 -6.40 9.45
N ASP A 155 -10.15 -6.53 10.38
CA ASP A 155 -10.27 -7.72 11.21
C ASP A 155 -10.33 -8.99 10.34
N ARG A 156 -9.67 -10.04 10.78
CA ARG A 156 -9.53 -11.31 10.03
C ARG A 156 -10.86 -11.92 9.60
N LYS A 157 -11.94 -11.69 10.34
CA LYS A 157 -13.29 -12.22 10.10
C LYS A 157 -14.17 -11.24 9.31
N VAL A 158 -13.79 -9.98 9.21
CA VAL A 158 -14.55 -8.99 8.44
C VAL A 158 -14.53 -9.36 6.96
N SER A 159 -15.68 -9.21 6.32
CA SER A 159 -15.80 -9.43 4.88
C SER A 159 -15.08 -8.34 4.09
N VAL A 160 -14.35 -8.76 3.05
CA VAL A 160 -13.69 -7.87 2.06
C VAL A 160 -14.38 -7.91 0.69
N GLY A 161 -15.69 -8.21 0.67
CA GLY A 161 -16.52 -8.04 -0.53
C GLY A 161 -16.96 -6.59 -0.75
N THR A 162 -17.56 -6.29 -1.90
CA THR A 162 -18.10 -4.96 -2.20
C THR A 162 -19.06 -4.50 -1.11
N LEU A 163 -18.86 -3.27 -0.61
CA LEU A 163 -19.77 -2.68 0.38
C LEU A 163 -21.05 -2.17 -0.31
N PRO A 164 -22.22 -2.25 0.34
CA PRO A 164 -23.50 -1.80 -0.22
C PRO A 164 -23.47 -0.36 -0.74
N GLU A 165 -22.74 0.52 -0.05
CA GLU A 165 -22.59 1.94 -0.39
C GLU A 165 -21.86 2.17 -1.72
N PHE A 166 -21.16 1.16 -2.23
CA PHE A 166 -20.40 1.19 -3.48
C PHE A 166 -21.00 0.32 -4.58
N VAL A 167 -22.20 -0.22 -4.36
CA VAL A 167 -22.93 -0.92 -5.41
C VAL A 167 -23.55 0.14 -6.34
N PRO A 168 -23.16 0.18 -7.63
CA PRO A 168 -23.73 1.11 -8.59
C PRO A 168 -25.23 0.85 -8.83
N ALA A 169 -25.91 1.79 -9.47
CA ALA A 169 -27.34 1.70 -9.75
C ALA A 169 -27.75 0.49 -10.61
N ASP A 170 -26.82 -0.06 -11.40
CA ASP A 170 -27.05 -1.27 -12.19
C ASP A 170 -26.94 -2.58 -11.37
N GLY A 171 -26.55 -2.49 -10.09
CA GLY A 171 -26.43 -3.62 -9.18
C GLY A 171 -25.14 -4.44 -9.33
N THR A 172 -24.16 -3.98 -10.11
CA THR A 172 -22.93 -4.73 -10.38
C THR A 172 -22.03 -4.86 -9.15
N ILE A 173 -21.82 -6.09 -8.69
CA ILE A 173 -20.90 -6.45 -7.60
C ILE A 173 -19.68 -7.14 -8.19
N LYS A 174 -18.51 -6.48 -8.14
CA LYS A 174 -17.26 -7.07 -8.67
C LYS A 174 -16.61 -8.04 -7.70
N TYR A 175 -16.79 -7.84 -6.40
CA TYR A 175 -16.07 -8.59 -5.37
C TYR A 175 -17.04 -9.34 -4.45
N LYS A 176 -17.03 -10.67 -4.57
CA LYS A 176 -17.77 -11.56 -3.67
C LYS A 176 -17.26 -11.45 -2.22
N PRO A 177 -18.13 -11.65 -1.22
CA PRO A 177 -17.73 -11.66 0.17
C PRO A 177 -16.85 -12.87 0.47
N ILE A 178 -15.63 -12.59 0.91
CA ILE A 178 -14.70 -13.51 1.58
C ILE A 178 -14.17 -12.79 2.82
N SER A 179 -13.71 -13.51 3.82
CA SER A 179 -13.09 -12.90 5.00
C SER A 179 -11.72 -12.28 4.65
N ALA A 180 -11.29 -11.30 5.44
CA ALA A 180 -9.96 -10.70 5.27
C ALA A 180 -8.84 -11.73 5.40
N LEU A 181 -9.01 -12.76 6.24
CA LEU A 181 -8.07 -13.88 6.35
C LEU A 181 -8.01 -14.72 5.07
N GLU A 182 -9.15 -15.14 4.53
CA GLU A 182 -9.21 -15.90 3.27
C GLU A 182 -8.57 -15.10 2.14
N PHE A 183 -8.89 -13.81 2.04
CA PHE A 183 -8.28 -12.95 1.03
C PHE A 183 -6.77 -12.82 1.19
N GLN A 184 -6.27 -12.68 2.42
CA GLN A 184 -4.84 -12.68 2.68
C GLN A 184 -4.19 -13.99 2.25
N GLN A 185 -4.83 -15.14 2.51
CA GLN A 185 -4.32 -16.45 2.12
C GLN A 185 -4.29 -16.62 0.59
N GLU A 186 -5.35 -16.23 -0.12
CA GLU A 186 -5.40 -16.26 -1.59
C GLU A 186 -4.28 -15.43 -2.23
N ARG A 187 -4.04 -14.23 -1.68
CA ARG A 187 -3.00 -13.32 -2.19
C ARG A 187 -1.59 -13.84 -1.93
N LEU A 188 -1.35 -14.45 -0.77
CA LEU A 188 -0.06 -15.05 -0.45
C LEU A 188 0.21 -16.31 -1.28
N SER A 189 -0.80 -17.16 -1.56
CA SER A 189 -0.63 -18.37 -2.38
C SER A 189 -0.43 -18.08 -3.87
N THR A 190 -0.71 -16.86 -4.32
CA THR A 190 -0.45 -16.43 -5.70
C THR A 190 0.95 -15.83 -5.84
N ALA A 191 1.55 -15.39 -4.73
CA ALA A 191 2.87 -14.76 -4.70
C ALA A 191 4.03 -15.76 -4.51
N TYR A 192 3.75 -17.01 -4.09
CA TYR A 192 4.70 -18.09 -3.83
C TYR A 192 4.19 -19.41 -4.39
#